data_AF-A0A367JR25-F1
#
_entry.id   AF-A0A367JR25-F1
#
_cell.length_a   1.000
_cell.length_b   1.000
_cell.length_c   1.000
_cell.angle_alpha   90.00
_cell.angle_beta   90.00
_cell.angle_gamma   90.00
#
_symmetry.space_group_name_H-M   'P 1'
#
loop_
_entity.id
_entity.type
_entity.pdbx_description
1 polymer ?
#
loop_
_entity_poly.entity_id
_entity_poly.type
_entity_poly.pdbx_seq_one_letter_code
_entity_poly.pdbx_strand_id
1 'polypeptide(L)'
;MERTYIMIKPDGVERGLVGEIIKRFEQRGYQLTALELIHPTRELLEEHYCDLKGKGFFPSLIEYMSSGPVVGMVWTGKDVVKTGRKMLGETNPLASAPGTIRGDYCIEVGRNICHGSDAVESAEREIALWFPRGIQTVARSHSIHSLVYEN
;
A
#
# COMPACT_ATOMS: atom_id res chain seq x y z
N MET A 1 15.69 6.75 -6.19
CA MET A 1 15.08 5.41 -6.39
C MET A 1 13.57 5.58 -6.31
N GLU A 2 12.80 4.86 -7.12
CA GLU A 2 11.33 4.98 -7.18
C GLU A 2 10.68 4.57 -5.85
N ARG A 3 9.50 5.13 -5.56
CA ARG A 3 8.74 4.93 -4.33
C ARG A 3 7.28 4.64 -4.65
N THR A 4 6.63 3.88 -3.80
CA THR A 4 5.19 3.63 -3.86
C THR A 4 4.57 3.80 -2.47
N TYR A 5 3.34 4.29 -2.43
CA TYR A 5 2.52 4.21 -1.23
C TYR A 5 1.76 2.87 -1.24
N ILE A 6 1.76 2.19 -0.09
CA ILE A 6 0.97 0.97 0.16
C ILE A 6 0.23 1.20 1.47
N MET A 7 -1.06 0.86 1.51
CA MET A 7 -1.86 0.95 2.71
C MET A 7 -2.53 -0.38 3.00
N ILE A 8 -2.41 -0.86 4.23
CA ILE A 8 -3.21 -1.96 4.75
C ILE A 8 -4.50 -1.35 5.29
N LYS A 9 -5.62 -1.76 4.70
CA LYS A 9 -6.96 -1.26 5.02
C LYS A 9 -7.46 -1.81 6.35
N PRO A 10 -8.57 -1.29 6.92
CA PRO A 10 -9.02 -1.66 8.25
C PRO A 10 -9.21 -3.17 8.44
N ASP A 11 -9.79 -3.86 7.47
CA ASP A 11 -9.95 -5.32 7.46
C ASP A 11 -8.60 -6.08 7.46
N GLY A 12 -7.58 -5.58 6.76
CA GLY A 12 -6.24 -6.17 6.79
C GLY A 12 -5.57 -6.03 8.16
N VAL A 13 -5.78 -4.89 8.83
CA VAL A 13 -5.27 -4.64 10.19
C VAL A 13 -6.01 -5.51 11.21
N GLU A 14 -7.34 -5.49 11.18
CA GLU A 14 -8.21 -6.21 12.13
C GLU A 14 -8.04 -7.74 12.04
N ARG A 15 -7.72 -8.25 10.84
CA ARG A 15 -7.40 -9.67 10.62
C ARG A 15 -5.97 -10.07 10.99
N GLY A 16 -5.14 -9.13 11.47
CA GLY A 16 -3.76 -9.39 11.87
C GLY A 16 -2.80 -9.67 10.71
N LEU A 17 -3.09 -9.18 9.49
CA LEU A 17 -2.27 -9.44 8.30
C LEU A 17 -1.14 -8.42 8.09
N VAL A 18 -0.93 -7.49 9.03
CA VAL A 18 0.07 -6.42 8.94
C VAL A 18 1.48 -6.99 8.70
N GLY A 19 1.91 -7.92 9.57
CA GLY A 19 3.24 -8.52 9.47
C GLY A 19 3.43 -9.34 8.19
N GLU A 20 2.39 -10.03 7.73
CA GLU A 20 2.45 -10.87 6.53
C GLU A 20 2.58 -10.01 5.26
N ILE A 21 1.85 -8.88 5.18
CA ILE A 21 1.98 -7.95 4.07
C ILE A 21 3.38 -7.30 4.06
N ILE A 22 3.86 -6.80 5.21
CA ILE A 22 5.20 -6.20 5.32
C ILE A 22 6.27 -7.20 4.87
N LYS A 23 6.22 -8.43 5.40
CA LYS A 23 7.15 -9.51 5.07
C LYS A 23 7.27 -9.75 3.57
N ARG A 24 6.16 -9.72 2.81
CA ARG A 24 6.17 -9.92 1.35
C ARG A 24 7.02 -8.86 0.64
N PHE A 25 6.94 -7.60 1.05
CA PHE A 25 7.73 -6.51 0.48
C PHE A 25 9.20 -6.53 0.96
N GLU A 26 9.46 -6.87 2.22
CA GLU A 26 10.83 -7.01 2.74
C GLU A 26 11.57 -8.15 2.05
N GLN A 27 10.95 -9.33 1.95
CA GLN A 27 11.54 -10.52 1.32
C GLN A 27 11.78 -10.32 -0.18
N ARG A 28 10.99 -9.45 -0.84
CA ARG A 28 11.23 -9.05 -2.22
C ARG A 28 12.51 -8.23 -2.38
N GLY A 29 12.99 -7.60 -1.31
CA GLY A 29 14.15 -6.72 -1.33
C GLY A 29 13.79 -5.24 -1.41
N TYR A 30 12.53 -4.84 -1.23
CA TYR A 30 12.17 -3.42 -1.11
C TYR A 30 12.57 -2.85 0.26
N GLN A 31 12.73 -1.53 0.32
CA GLN A 31 13.09 -0.83 1.56
C GLN A 31 11.87 -0.11 2.12
N LEU A 32 11.56 -0.37 3.39
CA LEU A 32 10.52 0.38 4.12
C LEU A 32 11.09 1.72 4.56
N THR A 33 10.59 2.81 4.00
CA THR A 33 11.08 4.17 4.27
C THR A 33 10.11 5.02 5.10
N ALA A 34 8.87 4.58 5.27
CA ALA A 34 7.95 5.13 6.25
C ALA A 34 6.87 4.09 6.61
N LEU A 35 6.40 4.12 7.85
CA LEU A 35 5.38 3.23 8.41
C LEU A 35 4.62 3.97 9.51
N GLU A 36 3.30 4.02 9.42
CA GLU A 36 2.47 4.61 10.48
C GLU A 36 1.12 3.89 10.59
N LEU A 37 0.70 3.59 11.82
CA LEU A 37 -0.65 3.11 12.15
C LEU A 37 -1.50 4.34 12.48
N ILE A 38 -2.52 4.62 11.67
CA ILE A 38 -3.31 5.86 11.75
C ILE A 38 -4.79 5.51 11.74
N HIS A 39 -5.61 6.20 12.55
CA HIS A 39 -7.04 6.31 12.29
C HIS A 39 -7.27 7.53 11.39
N PRO A 40 -7.47 7.34 10.07
CA PRO A 40 -7.53 8.46 9.14
C PRO A 40 -8.82 9.24 9.33
N THR A 41 -8.74 10.57 9.24
CA THR A 41 -9.96 11.39 9.23
C THR A 41 -10.71 11.20 7.93
N ARG A 42 -12.01 11.53 7.94
CA ARG A 42 -12.84 11.48 6.75
C ARG A 42 -12.27 12.38 5.64
N GLU A 43 -11.81 13.57 5.99
CA GLU A 43 -11.24 14.56 5.06
C GLU A 43 -9.99 14.01 4.37
N LEU A 44 -9.11 13.34 5.12
CA LEU A 44 -7.91 12.71 4.56
C LEU A 44 -8.26 11.61 3.54
N LEU A 45 -9.28 10.81 3.83
CA LEU A 45 -9.74 9.75 2.93
C LEU A 45 -10.44 10.30 1.69
N GLU A 46 -11.24 11.37 1.84
CA GLU A 46 -11.90 12.03 0.71
C GLU A 46 -10.89 12.70 -0.22
N GLU A 47 -9.80 13.26 0.32
CA GLU A 47 -8.69 13.77 -0.47
C GLU A 47 -7.92 12.64 -1.15
N HIS A 48 -7.64 11.53 -0.44
CA HIS A 48 -6.97 10.38 -1.02
C HIS A 48 -7.74 9.75 -2.18
N TYR A 49 -9.07 9.62 -2.04
CA TYR A 49 -9.96 9.05 -3.06
C TYR A 49 -10.65 10.11 -3.92
N CYS A 50 -10.09 11.32 -4.05
CA CYS A 50 -10.73 12.44 -4.74
C CYS A 50 -11.11 12.12 -6.20
N ASP A 51 -10.30 11.31 -6.89
CA ASP A 51 -10.53 10.83 -8.26
C ASP A 51 -11.81 9.95 -8.39
N LEU A 52 -12.32 9.43 -7.28
CA LEU A 52 -13.53 8.61 -7.20
C LEU A 52 -14.76 9.41 -6.75
N LYS A 53 -14.61 10.71 -6.48
CA LYS A 53 -15.71 11.59 -6.07
C LYS A 53 -16.77 11.64 -7.18
N GLY A 54 -17.99 11.25 -6.83
CA GLY A 54 -19.12 11.14 -7.78
C GLY A 54 -19.41 9.71 -8.27
N LYS A 55 -18.58 8.71 -7.92
CA LYS A 55 -18.94 7.31 -8.10
C LYS A 55 -19.96 6.90 -7.03
N GLY A 56 -20.98 6.11 -7.40
CA GLY A 56 -22.06 5.71 -6.47
C GLY A 56 -21.58 4.95 -5.22
N PHE A 57 -20.43 4.26 -5.30
CA PHE A 57 -19.84 3.54 -4.17
C PHE A 57 -18.95 4.41 -3.26
N PHE A 58 -18.67 5.67 -3.63
CA PHE A 58 -17.75 6.54 -2.89
C PHE A 58 -18.14 6.73 -1.42
N PRO A 59 -19.41 7.01 -1.06
CA PRO A 59 -19.79 7.15 0.36
C PRO A 59 -19.49 5.89 1.18
N SER A 60 -19.79 4.71 0.64
CA SER A 60 -19.53 3.43 1.31
C SER A 60 -18.03 3.11 1.40
N LEU A 61 -17.23 3.53 0.41
CA LEU A 61 -15.78 3.41 0.45
C LEU A 61 -15.20 4.24 1.60
N ILE A 62 -15.61 5.50 1.73
CA ILE A 62 -15.14 6.38 2.80
C ILE A 62 -15.56 5.83 4.16
N GLU A 63 -16.82 5.41 4.32
CA GLU A 63 -17.32 4.80 5.56
C GLU A 63 -16.50 3.57 5.98
N TYR A 64 -16.26 2.65 5.03
CA TYR A 64 -15.43 1.47 5.27
C TYR A 64 -13.99 1.83 5.64
N MET A 65 -13.38 2.78 4.95
CA MET A 65 -12.00 3.18 5.22
C MET A 65 -11.86 3.93 6.56
N SER A 66 -12.92 4.59 7.02
CA SER A 66 -13.02 5.24 8.34
C SER A 66 -13.39 4.28 9.47
N SER A 67 -13.72 3.02 9.19
CA SER A 67 -14.25 2.09 10.20
C SER A 67 -13.21 1.59 11.20
N GLY A 68 -11.92 1.86 10.98
CA GLY A 68 -10.84 1.40 11.84
C GLY A 68 -9.49 1.96 11.40
N PRO A 69 -8.40 1.52 12.05
CA PRO A 69 -7.07 2.00 11.73
C PRO A 69 -6.56 1.41 10.41
N VAL A 70 -5.70 2.16 9.74
CA VAL A 70 -4.95 1.72 8.57
C VAL A 70 -3.46 1.73 8.87
N VAL A 71 -2.70 0.90 8.16
CA VAL A 71 -1.23 0.99 8.19
C VAL A 71 -0.77 1.57 6.86
N GLY A 72 -0.36 2.83 6.87
CA GLY A 72 0.27 3.50 5.74
C GLY A 72 1.75 3.14 5.68
N MET A 73 2.27 2.90 4.48
CA MET A 73 3.66 2.54 4.25
C MET A 73 4.21 3.19 2.99
N VAL A 74 5.50 3.49 3.00
CA VAL A 74 6.25 3.86 1.79
C VAL A 74 7.35 2.84 1.54
N TRP A 75 7.33 2.25 0.36
CA TRP A 75 8.32 1.29 -0.09
C TRP A 75 9.17 1.89 -1.21
N THR A 76 10.49 1.76 -1.09
CA THR A 76 11.47 2.26 -2.06
C THR A 76 12.17 1.11 -2.78
N GLY A 77 12.34 1.22 -4.09
CA GLY A 77 13.04 0.23 -4.91
C GLY A 77 12.91 0.46 -6.41
N LYS A 78 13.56 -0.39 -7.20
CA LYS A 78 13.39 -0.38 -8.66
C LYS A 78 12.01 -0.93 -9.04
N ASP A 79 11.29 -0.21 -9.91
CA ASP A 79 9.95 -0.57 -10.41
C ASP A 79 8.95 -0.93 -9.29
N VAL A 80 9.08 -0.30 -8.12
CA VAL A 80 8.34 -0.67 -6.90
C VAL A 80 6.85 -0.37 -7.01
N VAL A 81 6.43 0.66 -7.77
CA VAL A 81 5.01 0.94 -8.00
C VAL A 81 4.37 -0.18 -8.79
N LYS A 82 4.93 -0.48 -9.97
CA LYS A 82 4.42 -1.51 -10.88
C LYS A 82 4.49 -2.90 -10.24
N THR A 83 5.61 -3.22 -9.59
CA THR A 83 5.81 -4.53 -8.97
C THR A 83 4.98 -4.67 -7.69
N GLY A 84 4.86 -3.61 -6.89
CA GLY A 84 3.98 -3.55 -5.72
C GLY A 84 2.55 -3.91 -6.11
N ARG A 85 2.01 -3.29 -7.17
CA ARG A 85 0.67 -3.64 -7.69
C ARG A 85 0.54 -5.10 -8.11
N LYS A 86 1.54 -5.65 -8.80
CA LYS A 86 1.56 -7.08 -9.16
C LYS A 86 1.55 -7.98 -7.91
N MET A 87 2.26 -7.59 -6.85
CA MET A 87 2.27 -8.33 -5.59
C MET A 87 0.95 -8.22 -4.85
N LEU A 88 0.26 -7.07 -4.91
CA LEU A 88 -1.07 -6.92 -4.33
C LEU A 88 -2.10 -7.83 -5.02
N GLY A 89 -2.03 -7.95 -6.34
CA GLY A 89 -3.01 -8.67 -7.15
C GLY A 89 -4.08 -7.74 -7.73
N GLU A 90 -5.03 -8.31 -8.45
CA GLU A 90 -6.12 -7.59 -9.12
C GLU A 90 -7.07 -6.92 -8.12
N THR A 91 -7.80 -5.88 -8.54
CA THR A 91 -8.76 -5.18 -7.66
C THR A 91 -9.84 -6.12 -7.14
N ASN A 92 -10.33 -7.01 -8.02
CA ASN A 92 -11.20 -8.13 -7.66
C ASN A 92 -10.33 -9.30 -7.16
N PRO A 93 -10.44 -9.72 -5.89
CA PRO A 93 -9.68 -10.84 -5.36
C PRO A 93 -9.86 -12.14 -6.14
N LEU A 94 -11.06 -12.43 -6.65
CA LEU A 94 -11.34 -13.65 -7.41
C LEU A 94 -10.65 -13.68 -8.79
N ALA A 95 -10.18 -12.54 -9.28
CA ALA A 95 -9.35 -12.43 -10.47
C ALA A 95 -7.84 -12.42 -10.16
N SER A 96 -7.47 -12.43 -8.87
CA SER A 96 -6.08 -12.40 -8.44
C SER A 96 -5.49 -13.81 -8.44
N ALA A 97 -4.26 -13.96 -8.93
CA ALA A 97 -3.57 -15.25 -8.92
C ALA A 97 -3.18 -15.64 -7.48
N PRO A 98 -3.18 -16.95 -7.13
CA PRO A 98 -2.56 -17.45 -5.91
C PRO A 98 -1.10 -16.99 -5.80
N GLY A 99 -0.67 -16.62 -4.60
CA GLY A 99 0.63 -16.02 -4.31
C GLY A 99 0.62 -14.48 -4.33
N THR A 100 -0.43 -13.85 -4.82
CA THR A 100 -0.67 -12.40 -4.61
C THR A 100 -1.38 -12.17 -3.29
N ILE A 101 -1.22 -10.97 -2.70
CA ILE A 101 -1.80 -10.66 -1.39
C ILE A 101 -3.33 -10.81 -1.41
N ARG A 102 -4.00 -10.31 -2.45
CA ARG A 102 -5.45 -10.46 -2.58
C ARG A 102 -5.86 -11.88 -2.93
N GLY A 103 -5.10 -12.58 -3.77
CA GLY A 103 -5.38 -13.99 -4.11
C GLY A 103 -5.27 -14.93 -2.90
N ASP A 104 -4.36 -14.65 -1.97
CA ASP A 104 -4.14 -15.49 -0.79
C ASP A 104 -5.10 -15.18 0.36
N TYR A 105 -5.56 -13.92 0.48
CA TYR A 105 -6.24 -13.46 1.70
C TYR A 105 -7.61 -12.82 1.48
N CYS A 106 -8.09 -12.62 0.26
CA CYS A 106 -9.34 -11.89 0.01
C CYS A 106 -10.33 -12.70 -0.82
N ILE A 107 -11.61 -12.33 -0.71
CA ILE A 107 -12.72 -12.95 -1.44
C ILE A 107 -13.48 -11.87 -2.20
N GLU A 108 -13.95 -10.84 -1.49
CA GLU A 108 -14.82 -9.79 -2.04
C GLU A 108 -14.06 -8.48 -2.34
N VAL A 109 -14.48 -7.77 -3.38
CA VAL A 109 -13.84 -6.51 -3.82
C VAL A 109 -13.85 -5.42 -2.74
N GLY A 110 -14.91 -5.35 -1.94
CA GLY A 110 -15.05 -4.39 -0.85
C GLY A 110 -14.22 -4.71 0.40
N ARG A 111 -13.54 -5.87 0.42
CA ARG A 111 -12.70 -6.36 1.53
C ARG A 111 -11.39 -6.92 0.99
N ASN A 112 -10.71 -6.11 0.17
CA ASN A 112 -9.50 -6.49 -0.55
C ASN A 112 -8.20 -6.09 0.16
N ILE A 113 -8.26 -5.82 1.48
CA ILE A 113 -7.21 -5.61 2.50
C ILE A 113 -6.10 -4.59 2.23
N CYS A 114 -5.88 -4.15 0.99
CA CYS A 114 -4.73 -3.35 0.62
C CYS A 114 -5.05 -2.37 -0.50
N HIS A 115 -4.43 -1.21 -0.42
CA HIS A 115 -4.31 -0.20 -1.48
C HIS A 115 -2.84 -0.08 -1.89
N GLY A 116 -2.60 0.27 -3.14
CA GLY A 116 -1.28 0.64 -3.63
C GLY A 116 -1.41 1.57 -4.82
N SER A 117 -0.53 2.56 -4.89
CA SER A 117 -0.51 3.58 -5.94
C SER A 117 -0.47 2.94 -7.34
N ASP A 118 -1.15 3.56 -8.29
CA ASP A 118 -1.31 3.02 -9.65
C ASP A 118 -0.29 3.50 -10.67
N ALA A 119 0.37 4.61 -10.37
CA ALA A 119 1.41 5.25 -11.17
C ALA A 119 2.44 5.92 -10.25
N VAL A 120 3.58 6.33 -10.81
CA VAL A 120 4.63 7.02 -10.03
C VAL A 120 4.12 8.39 -9.57
N GLU A 121 3.35 9.07 -10.40
CA GLU A 121 2.79 10.39 -10.11
C GLU A 121 1.76 10.32 -8.96
N SER A 122 0.87 9.31 -8.97
CA SER A 122 -0.08 9.10 -7.88
C SER A 122 0.63 8.63 -6.61
N ALA A 123 1.71 7.84 -6.72
CA ALA A 123 2.54 7.48 -5.58
C ALA A 123 3.13 8.69 -4.87
N GLU A 124 3.76 9.62 -5.59
CA GLU A 124 4.34 10.82 -4.97
C GLU A 124 3.26 11.70 -4.31
N ARG A 125 2.09 11.85 -4.95
CA ARG A 125 0.93 12.56 -4.38
C ARG A 125 0.45 11.90 -3.08
N GLU A 126 0.25 10.57 -3.11
CA GLU A 126 -0.21 9.81 -1.95
C GLU A 126 0.84 9.85 -0.81
N ILE A 127 2.13 9.73 -1.12
CA ILE A 127 3.21 9.84 -0.12
C ILE A 127 3.17 11.22 0.54
N ALA A 128 3.06 12.30 -0.24
CA ALA A 128 3.01 13.66 0.30
C ALA A 128 1.77 13.89 1.18
N LEU A 129 0.64 13.29 0.81
CA LEU A 129 -0.61 13.39 1.57
C LEU A 129 -0.54 12.64 2.91
N TRP A 130 -0.02 11.41 2.91
CA TRP A 130 -0.02 10.53 4.09
C TRP A 130 1.19 10.72 4.99
N PHE A 131 2.32 11.22 4.46
CA PHE A 131 3.55 11.45 5.20
C PHE A 131 4.06 12.89 5.01
N PRO A 132 3.30 13.93 5.44
CA PRO A 132 3.67 15.33 5.25
C PRO A 132 4.94 15.74 6.00
N ARG A 133 5.34 14.96 7.02
CA ARG A 133 6.63 15.13 7.73
C ARG A 133 7.82 14.51 6.99
N GLY A 134 7.58 13.95 5.81
CA GLY A 134 8.58 13.26 4.99
C GLY A 134 8.76 11.79 5.35
N ILE A 135 9.66 11.16 4.60
CA ILE A 135 10.06 9.76 4.77
C ILE A 135 11.50 9.67 5.27
N GLN A 136 11.88 8.51 5.78
CA GLN A 136 13.25 8.24 6.20
C GLN A 136 14.12 7.74 5.05
N THR A 137 15.41 8.06 5.10
CA THR A 137 16.41 7.42 4.25
C THR A 137 17.03 6.26 5.00
N VAL A 138 16.80 5.04 4.52
CA VAL A 138 17.42 3.85 5.12
C VAL A 138 18.67 3.51 4.32
N ALA A 139 19.83 3.82 4.88
CA ALA A 139 21.10 3.36 4.33
C ALA A 139 21.14 1.83 4.40
N ARG A 140 21.09 1.15 3.25
CA ARG A 140 21.41 -0.28 3.19
C ARG A 140 22.91 -0.44 3.13
N SER A 141 23.44 -1.43 3.83
CA SER A 141 24.84 -1.81 3.65
C SER A 141 25.08 -2.14 2.18
N HIS A 142 26.26 -1.78 1.68
CA HIS A 142 26.65 -2.07 0.30
C HIS A 142 26.51 -3.57 0.00
N SER A 143 26.81 -4.44 0.98
CA SER A 143 26.66 -5.89 0.89
C SER A 143 25.22 -6.37 0.66
N ILE A 144 24.21 -5.74 1.25
CA ILE A 144 22.80 -6.13 1.01
C ILE A 144 22.32 -5.52 -0.31
N HIS A 145 22.76 -4.32 -0.64
CA HIS A 145 22.39 -3.66 -1.89
C HIS A 145 22.84 -4.47 -3.11
N SER A 146 24.10 -4.93 -3.13
CA SER A 146 24.66 -5.71 -4.24
C SER A 146 24.10 -7.13 -4.37
N LEU A 147 23.44 -7.65 -3.33
CA LEU A 147 22.71 -8.92 -3.41
C LEU A 147 21.31 -8.77 -4.02
N VAL A 148 20.76 -7.55 -4.05
CA VAL A 148 19.41 -7.26 -4.58
C VAL A 148 19.47 -6.57 -5.94
N TYR A 149 20.49 -5.73 -6.17
CA TYR A 149 20.67 -4.93 -7.38
C TYR A 149 22.06 -5.18 -7.97
N GLU A 150 22.14 -5.22 -9.30
CA GLU A 150 23.39 -5.50 -10.04
C GLU A 150 24.38 -4.30 -10.06
N ASN A 151 23.95 -3.11 -9.65
CA ASN A 151 24.72 -1.85 -9.72
C ASN A 151 24.78 -1.15 -8.36
#